data_AF-A0A3N5GJP5-F1
#
_entry.id   AF-A0A3N5GJP5-F1
#
_cell.length_a   1.000
_cell.length_b   1.000
_cell.length_c   1.000
_cell.angle_alpha   90.00
_cell.angle_beta   90.00
_cell.angle_gamma   90.00
#
_symmetry.space_group_name_H-M   'P 1'
#
loop_
_entity.id
_entity.type
_entity.pdbx_description
1 polymer ?
#
loop_
_entity_poly.entity_id
_entity_poly.type
_entity_poly.pdbx_seq_one_letter_code
_entity_poly.pdbx_strand_id
1 'polypeptide(L)'
;MAASEPGTSERRAPRLDDFLGEPTRDIFDWRWLWEGDRAFPIRSHRGVLGRILVAVKRLLRPLVKLPQNDLWERQRIFNLILLEHLQRIDAAREIHQRRIEYLESLESEGIREIMRHNDALFARVDQKLDRHRREARDLLGSLGAALAVVRQGAEPAEAVETIARAHEEHGYFELERRHRGTEEEIR
;
A
#
# COMPACT_ATOMS: atom_id res chain seq x y z
N MET A 1 -13.50 -0.41 -1.12
CA MET A 1 -13.49 0.26 0.20
C MET A 1 -13.23 1.73 -0.07
N ALA A 2 -14.27 2.55 0.03
CA ALA A 2 -14.20 3.98 -0.30
C ALA A 2 -13.42 4.71 0.79
N ALA A 3 -12.44 5.51 0.38
CA ALA A 3 -11.77 6.46 1.24
C ALA A 3 -12.78 7.49 1.71
N SER A 4 -13.05 7.53 3.00
CA SER A 4 -13.84 8.58 3.63
C SER A 4 -13.07 9.89 3.48
N GLU A 5 -13.54 10.78 2.62
CA GLU A 5 -13.09 12.17 2.60
C GLU A 5 -13.19 12.74 4.02
N PRO A 6 -12.17 13.46 4.53
CA PRO A 6 -12.30 14.13 5.82
C PRO A 6 -13.32 15.25 5.65
N GLY A 7 -14.56 14.95 6.05
CA GLY A 7 -15.65 15.89 6.08
C GLY A 7 -15.19 17.16 6.79
N THR A 8 -15.24 18.28 6.09
CA THR A 8 -15.27 19.62 6.65
C THR A 8 -16.57 19.81 7.42
N SER A 9 -16.77 19.02 8.49
CA SER A 9 -17.76 19.33 9.50
C SER A 9 -17.40 20.72 10.01
N GLU A 10 -18.32 21.67 9.92
CA GLU A 10 -18.18 23.02 10.48
C GLU A 10 -17.74 22.89 11.94
N ARG A 11 -16.42 23.02 12.16
CA ARG A 11 -15.83 22.76 13.44
C ARG A 11 -16.25 23.89 14.36
N ARG A 12 -17.13 23.58 15.30
CA ARG A 12 -17.53 24.52 16.34
C ARG A 12 -16.28 25.05 17.04
N ALA A 13 -16.23 26.37 17.24
CA ALA A 13 -15.13 27.00 17.96
C ALA A 13 -14.98 26.38 19.37
N PRO A 14 -13.75 26.02 19.79
CA PRO A 14 -13.50 25.43 21.10
C PRO A 14 -13.91 26.39 22.22
N ARG A 15 -14.29 25.83 23.37
CA ARG A 15 -14.69 26.56 24.58
C ARG A 15 -13.80 26.17 25.75
N LEU A 16 -13.72 27.05 26.74
CA LEU A 16 -12.85 26.83 27.90
C LEU A 16 -13.24 25.58 28.71
N ASP A 17 -14.54 25.25 28.73
CA ASP A 17 -15.06 24.04 29.38
C ASP A 17 -14.49 22.75 28.75
N ASP A 18 -14.12 22.78 27.46
CA ASP A 18 -13.56 21.64 26.73
C ASP A 18 -12.14 21.27 27.23
N PHE A 19 -11.48 22.16 27.97
CA PHE A 19 -10.15 21.94 28.57
C PHE A 19 -10.20 21.62 30.07
N LEU A 20 -11.36 21.84 30.72
CA LEU A 20 -11.55 21.62 32.15
C LEU A 20 -11.99 20.18 32.49
N GLY A 21 -12.34 19.39 31.48
CA GLY A 21 -12.68 17.97 31.57
C GLY A 21 -11.54 17.07 31.08
N GLU A 22 -11.81 16.23 30.09
CA GLU A 22 -10.76 15.47 29.41
C GLU A 22 -9.94 16.39 28.50
N PRO A 23 -8.60 16.40 28.60
CA PRO A 23 -7.77 17.28 27.77
C PRO A 23 -7.87 16.90 26.30
N THR A 24 -8.26 17.86 25.45
CA THR A 24 -8.31 17.70 23.98
C THR A 24 -6.92 17.30 23.44
N ARG A 25 -6.88 16.40 22.45
CA ARG A 25 -5.64 16.00 21.77
C ARG A 25 -5.34 16.87 20.56
N ASP A 26 -6.22 17.82 20.23
CA ASP A 26 -6.09 18.59 19.00
C ASP A 26 -5.24 19.86 19.21
N ILE A 27 -4.19 19.97 18.40
CA ILE A 27 -3.24 21.07 18.39
C ILE A 27 -3.94 22.42 18.12
N PHE A 28 -5.01 22.46 17.31
CA PHE A 28 -5.75 23.70 17.00
C PHE A 28 -6.53 24.22 18.20
N ASP A 29 -7.07 23.33 19.04
CA ASP A 29 -7.78 23.73 20.27
C ASP A 29 -6.78 24.33 21.26
N TRP A 30 -5.61 23.72 21.44
CA TRP A 30 -4.54 24.27 22.26
C TRP A 30 -4.05 25.63 21.75
N ARG A 31 -3.87 25.76 20.44
CA ARG A 31 -3.51 27.05 19.82
C ARG A 31 -4.55 28.12 20.11
N TRP A 32 -5.84 27.81 19.99
CA TRP A 32 -6.94 28.73 20.33
C TRP A 32 -6.90 29.18 21.80
N LEU A 33 -6.57 28.27 22.72
CA LEU A 33 -6.46 28.58 24.16
C LEU A 33 -5.32 29.56 24.41
N TRP A 34 -4.17 29.33 23.78
CA TRP A 34 -2.96 30.15 23.98
C TRP A 34 -2.92 31.41 23.10
N GLU A 35 -3.76 31.57 22.09
CA GLU A 35 -3.83 32.79 21.27
C GLU A 35 -4.68 33.90 21.90
N GLY A 36 -5.56 33.59 22.85
CA GLY A 36 -6.48 34.59 23.45
C GLY A 36 -6.36 34.72 24.96
N ASP A 37 -6.56 35.93 25.48
CA ASP A 37 -6.83 36.13 26.90
C ASP A 37 -8.27 35.70 27.20
N ARG A 38 -8.45 34.49 27.74
CA ARG A 38 -9.76 33.93 28.06
C ARG A 38 -10.06 34.07 29.55
N ALA A 39 -11.19 34.69 29.88
CA ALA A 39 -11.61 34.82 31.27
C ALA A 39 -12.05 33.45 31.82
N PHE A 40 -11.34 32.96 32.86
CA PHE A 40 -11.75 31.74 33.54
C PHE A 40 -13.10 31.93 34.23
N PRO A 41 -14.03 30.95 34.13
CA PRO A 41 -15.31 31.00 34.82
C PRO A 41 -15.09 30.84 36.33
N ILE A 42 -14.93 31.95 37.05
CA ILE A 42 -14.82 31.95 38.51
C ILE A 42 -16.22 31.72 39.08
N ARG A 43 -16.51 30.49 39.50
CA ARG A 43 -17.72 30.19 40.29
C ARG A 43 -17.54 30.81 41.68
N SER A 44 -18.20 31.93 41.97
CA SER A 44 -18.05 32.64 43.25
C SER A 44 -18.80 31.91 44.38
N HIS A 45 -18.09 31.55 45.45
CA HIS A 45 -18.71 31.08 46.69
C HIS A 45 -19.31 32.26 47.48
N ARG A 46 -20.61 32.20 47.78
CA ARG A 46 -21.37 33.28 48.44
C ARG A 46 -21.17 33.22 49.97
N GLY A 47 -20.35 34.12 50.52
CA GLY A 47 -20.21 34.30 51.98
C GLY A 47 -19.53 35.63 52.36
N VAL A 48 -19.85 36.16 53.55
CA VAL A 48 -19.37 37.48 54.04
C VAL A 48 -17.86 37.49 54.31
N LEU A 49 -17.32 36.43 54.92
CA LEU A 49 -15.87 36.24 55.08
C LEU A 49 -15.16 36.14 53.72
N GLY A 50 -15.83 35.56 52.72
CA GLY A 50 -15.36 35.53 51.34
C GLY A 50 -15.21 36.93 50.73
N ARG A 51 -16.11 37.87 51.05
CA ARG A 51 -16.02 39.26 50.54
C ARG A 51 -14.84 40.03 51.14
N ILE A 52 -14.58 39.85 52.44
CA ILE A 52 -13.45 40.49 53.14
C ILE A 52 -12.12 39.92 52.61
N LEU A 53 -12.03 38.61 52.47
CA LEU A 53 -10.85 37.95 51.90
C LEU A 53 -10.63 38.35 50.43
N VAL A 54 -11.70 38.51 49.65
CA VAL A 54 -11.64 39.05 48.28
C VAL A 54 -11.17 40.51 48.26
N ALA A 55 -11.56 41.34 49.23
CA ALA A 55 -11.12 42.74 49.31
C ALA A 55 -9.62 42.85 49.63
N VAL A 56 -9.12 42.11 50.62
CA VAL A 56 -7.69 42.06 50.95
C VAL A 56 -6.87 41.48 49.79
N LYS A 57 -7.35 40.41 49.15
CA LYS A 57 -6.73 39.84 47.94
C LYS A 57 -6.72 40.83 46.77
N ARG A 58 -7.74 41.67 46.62
CA ARG A 58 -7.78 42.74 45.59
C ARG A 58 -6.75 43.82 45.85
N LEU A 59 -6.47 44.14 47.11
CA LEU A 59 -5.47 45.14 47.52
C LEU A 59 -4.03 44.67 47.24
N LEU A 60 -3.74 43.38 47.48
CA LEU A 60 -2.42 42.77 47.22
C LEU A 60 -2.19 42.37 45.75
N ARG A 61 -3.25 42.41 44.93
CA ARG A 61 -3.26 41.99 43.53
C ARG A 61 -2.22 42.69 42.63
N PRO A 62 -1.96 44.01 42.70
CA PRO A 62 -1.03 44.67 41.78
C PRO A 62 0.44 44.30 42.05
N LEU A 63 0.81 43.99 43.30
CA LEU A 63 2.18 43.62 43.68
C LEU A 63 2.58 42.20 43.23
N VAL A 64 1.65 41.25 43.32
CA VAL A 64 1.91 39.84 42.96
C VAL A 64 1.76 39.60 41.45
N LYS A 65 0.96 40.42 40.76
CA LYS A 65 0.65 40.24 39.33
C LYS A 65 1.82 40.53 38.38
N LEU A 66 2.73 41.43 38.71
CA LEU A 66 3.77 41.86 37.76
C LEU A 66 4.76 40.74 37.37
N PRO A 67 5.43 40.05 38.32
CA PRO A 67 6.35 38.97 37.94
C PRO A 67 5.63 37.70 37.48
N GLN A 68 4.44 37.41 38.02
CA GLN A 68 3.68 36.24 37.60
C GLN A 68 3.17 36.40 36.16
N ASN A 69 2.61 37.55 35.80
CA ASN A 69 2.09 37.78 34.45
C ASN A 69 3.20 37.65 33.39
N ASP A 70 4.40 38.16 33.65
CA ASP A 70 5.55 37.99 32.72
C ASP A 70 5.93 36.51 32.54
N LEU A 71 5.95 35.73 33.63
CA LEU A 71 6.21 34.29 33.54
C LEU A 71 5.13 33.53 32.75
N TRP A 72 3.84 33.86 32.97
CA TRP A 72 2.72 33.28 32.22
C TRP A 72 2.77 33.65 30.74
N GLU A 73 3.16 34.88 30.42
CA GLU A 73 3.31 35.35 29.04
C GLU A 73 4.47 34.64 28.33
N ARG A 74 5.62 34.47 29.00
CA ARG A 74 6.73 33.67 28.47
C ARG A 74 6.37 32.22 28.25
N GLN A 75 5.64 31.60 29.19
CA GLN A 75 5.16 30.23 29.05
C GLN A 75 4.16 30.09 27.88
N ARG A 76 3.27 31.08 27.71
CA ARG A 76 2.35 31.16 26.56
C ARG A 76 3.09 31.23 25.23
N ILE A 77 4.09 32.11 25.12
CA ILE A 77 4.91 32.24 23.90
C ILE A 77 5.65 30.92 23.61
N PHE A 78 6.27 30.30 24.63
CA PHE A 78 6.93 29.01 24.48
C PHE A 78 5.97 27.93 23.96
N ASN A 79 4.77 27.83 24.53
CA ASN A 79 3.76 26.88 24.10
C ASN A 79 3.33 27.10 22.64
N LEU A 80 3.19 28.36 22.20
CA LEU A 80 2.88 28.67 20.80
C LEU A 80 4.01 28.24 19.86
N ILE A 81 5.26 28.50 20.22
CA ILE A 81 6.43 28.06 19.44
C ILE A 81 6.47 26.52 19.35
N LEU A 82 6.20 25.83 20.46
CA LEU A 82 6.17 24.37 20.48
C LEU A 82 5.05 23.81 19.59
N LEU A 83 3.84 24.39 19.67
CA LEU A 83 2.72 23.99 18.82
C LEU A 83 3.04 24.21 17.34
N GLU A 84 3.66 25.33 16.99
CA GLU A 84 4.10 25.60 15.62
C GLU A 84 5.15 24.56 15.16
N HIS A 85 6.10 24.20 16.02
CA HIS A 85 7.09 23.18 15.69
C HIS A 85 6.46 21.80 15.46
N LEU A 86 5.50 21.41 16.31
CA LEU A 86 4.74 20.16 16.14
C LEU A 86 3.95 20.16 14.82
N GLN A 87 3.29 21.28 14.48
CA GLN A 87 2.58 21.41 13.20
C GLN A 87 3.52 21.23 11.99
N ARG A 88 4.74 21.76 12.07
CA ARG A 88 5.75 21.58 11.00
C ARG A 88 6.21 20.13 10.89
N ILE A 89 6.39 19.44 12.01
CA ILE A 89 6.75 18.00 12.03
C ILE A 89 5.63 17.17 11.41
N ASP A 90 4.37 17.41 11.80
CA ASP A 90 3.23 16.67 11.26
C ASP A 90 3.08 16.88 9.75
N ALA A 91 3.23 18.12 9.28
CA ALA A 91 3.22 18.42 7.84
C ALA A 91 4.36 17.70 7.09
N ALA A 92 5.58 17.69 7.65
CA ALA A 92 6.70 16.97 7.06
C ALA A 92 6.44 15.45 7.05
N ARG A 93 5.86 14.90 8.12
CA ARG A 93 5.49 13.48 8.22
C ARG A 93 4.48 13.10 7.14
N GLU A 94 3.46 13.91 6.90
CA GLU A 94 2.49 13.67 5.82
C GLU A 94 3.17 13.65 4.44
N ILE A 95 4.08 14.59 4.17
CA ILE A 95 4.82 14.63 2.90
C ILE A 95 5.67 13.37 2.74
N HIS A 96 6.39 12.95 3.79
CA HIS A 96 7.18 11.72 3.77
C HIS A 96 6.31 10.49 3.55
N GLN A 97 5.16 10.42 4.21
CA GLN A 97 4.22 9.30 4.06
C GLN A 97 3.73 9.18 2.61
N ARG A 98 3.29 10.29 1.99
CA ARG A 98 2.88 10.31 0.57
C ARG A 98 4.01 9.89 -0.36
N ARG A 99 5.24 10.30 -0.05
CA ARG A 99 6.42 9.92 -0.84
C ARG A 99 6.73 8.42 -0.72
N ILE A 100 6.59 7.83 0.46
CA ILE A 100 6.77 6.39 0.68
C ILE A 100 5.71 5.62 -0.12
N GLU A 101 4.44 5.99 0.01
CA GLU A 101 3.33 5.36 -0.73
C GLU A 101 3.54 5.42 -2.24
N TYR A 102 4.01 6.55 -2.76
CA TYR A 102 4.37 6.69 -4.17
C TYR A 102 5.49 5.73 -4.58
N LEU A 103 6.57 5.65 -3.79
CA LEU A 103 7.69 4.75 -4.09
C LEU A 103 7.30 3.28 -4.03
N GLU A 104 6.51 2.88 -3.04
CA GLU A 104 5.95 1.53 -2.94
C GLU A 104 5.07 1.20 -4.15
N SER A 105 4.26 2.16 -4.62
CA SER A 105 3.45 1.97 -5.82
C SER A 105 4.30 1.72 -7.06
N LEU A 106 5.37 2.51 -7.24
CA LEU A 106 6.29 2.42 -8.37
C LEU A 106 7.10 1.12 -8.33
N GLU A 107 7.55 0.70 -7.14
CA GLU A 107 8.20 -0.59 -6.94
C GLU A 107 7.26 -1.75 -7.30
N SER A 108 6.01 -1.71 -6.83
CA SER A 108 5.02 -2.75 -7.12
C SER A 108 4.69 -2.84 -8.62
N GLU A 109 4.73 -1.72 -9.33
CA GLU A 109 4.52 -1.67 -10.79
C GLU A 109 5.73 -2.27 -11.52
N GLY A 110 6.94 -1.88 -11.12
CA GLY A 110 8.18 -2.44 -11.68
C GLY A 110 8.28 -3.95 -11.48
N ILE A 111 7.96 -4.46 -10.29
CA ILE A 111 7.91 -5.91 -10.03
C ILE A 111 6.89 -6.59 -10.95
N ARG A 112 5.68 -6.03 -11.10
CA ARG A 112 4.65 -6.58 -11.99
C ARG A 112 5.07 -6.58 -13.45
N GLU A 113 5.80 -5.56 -13.90
CA GLU A 113 6.35 -5.52 -15.25
C GLU A 113 7.42 -6.59 -15.47
N ILE A 114 8.36 -6.73 -14.53
CA ILE A 114 9.40 -7.76 -14.57
C ILE A 114 8.76 -9.15 -14.60
N MET A 115 7.75 -9.42 -13.77
CA MET A 115 7.04 -10.70 -13.77
C MET A 115 6.37 -10.96 -15.12
N ARG A 116 5.64 -9.99 -15.69
CA ARG A 116 5.04 -10.13 -17.03
C ARG A 116 6.07 -10.43 -18.12
N HIS A 117 7.22 -9.78 -18.07
CA HIS A 117 8.29 -10.03 -19.03
C HIS A 117 8.88 -11.44 -18.84
N ASN A 118 9.06 -11.86 -17.59
CA ASN A 118 9.55 -13.18 -17.25
C ASN A 118 8.58 -14.28 -17.75
N ASP A 119 7.29 -14.13 -17.49
CA ASP A 119 6.26 -15.04 -17.97
C ASP A 119 6.25 -15.13 -19.51
N ALA A 120 6.39 -13.99 -20.20
CA ALA A 120 6.49 -13.97 -21.66
C ALA A 120 7.75 -14.67 -22.18
N LEU A 121 8.87 -14.52 -21.49
CA LEU A 121 10.12 -15.22 -21.83
C LEU A 121 9.96 -16.73 -21.64
N PHE A 122 9.42 -17.18 -20.50
CA PHE A 122 9.18 -18.60 -20.24
C PHE A 122 8.19 -19.20 -21.23
N ALA A 123 7.08 -18.53 -21.53
CA ALA A 123 6.14 -18.98 -22.55
C ALA A 123 6.81 -19.15 -23.93
N ARG A 124 7.73 -18.26 -24.29
CA ARG A 124 8.49 -18.37 -25.53
C ARG A 124 9.51 -19.50 -25.51
N VAL A 125 10.15 -19.74 -24.37
CA VAL A 125 11.07 -20.88 -24.18
C VAL A 125 10.31 -22.19 -24.30
N ASP A 126 9.16 -22.31 -23.63
CA ASP A 126 8.30 -23.49 -23.69
C ASP A 126 7.82 -23.75 -25.11
N GLN A 127 7.38 -22.71 -25.83
CA GLN A 127 6.99 -22.85 -27.23
C GLN A 127 8.14 -23.38 -28.12
N LYS A 128 9.37 -22.92 -27.88
CA LYS A 128 10.55 -23.42 -28.61
C LYS A 128 10.89 -24.85 -28.24
N LEU A 129 10.84 -25.20 -26.96
CA LEU A 129 11.09 -26.56 -26.49
C LEU A 129 10.04 -27.53 -27.06
N ASP A 130 8.78 -27.13 -27.08
CA ASP A 130 7.71 -27.93 -27.66
C ASP A 130 7.84 -28.08 -29.16
N ARG A 131 8.31 -27.05 -29.87
CA ARG A 131 8.65 -27.16 -31.29
C ARG A 131 9.76 -28.18 -31.51
N HIS A 132 10.86 -28.10 -30.75
CA HIS A 132 11.96 -29.04 -30.89
C HIS A 132 11.59 -30.46 -30.47
N ARG A 133 10.70 -30.64 -29.49
CA ARG A 133 10.15 -31.95 -29.14
C ARG A 133 9.38 -32.58 -30.30
N ARG A 134 8.58 -31.79 -31.03
CA ARG A 134 7.86 -32.27 -32.23
C ARG A 134 8.85 -32.61 -33.34
N GLU A 135 9.76 -31.70 -33.67
CA GLU A 135 10.80 -31.94 -34.69
C GLU A 135 11.62 -33.20 -34.38
N ALA A 136 11.99 -33.43 -33.12
CA ALA A 136 12.71 -34.63 -32.70
C ALA A 136 11.87 -35.91 -32.87
N ARG A 137 10.56 -35.87 -32.58
CA ARG A 137 9.68 -37.03 -32.80
C ARG A 137 9.46 -37.32 -34.28
N ASP A 138 9.29 -36.29 -35.10
CA ASP A 138 9.16 -36.45 -36.55
C ASP A 138 10.44 -37.05 -37.16
N LEU A 139 11.61 -36.59 -36.71
CA LEU A 139 12.90 -37.16 -37.09
C LEU A 139 13.06 -38.61 -36.62
N LEU A 140 12.67 -38.93 -35.39
CA LEU A 140 12.67 -40.31 -34.90
C LEU A 140 11.70 -41.21 -35.69
N GLY A 141 10.51 -40.70 -36.03
CA GLY A 141 9.53 -41.41 -36.85
C GLY A 141 10.05 -41.70 -38.26
N SER A 142 10.64 -40.70 -38.93
CA SER A 142 11.26 -40.87 -40.25
C SER A 142 12.44 -41.84 -40.23
N LEU A 143 13.31 -41.77 -39.20
CA LEU A 143 14.41 -42.73 -39.02
C LEU A 143 13.89 -44.14 -38.78
N GLY A 144 12.85 -44.30 -37.94
CA GLY A 144 12.21 -45.58 -37.69
C GLY A 144 11.63 -46.20 -38.96
N ALA A 145 10.96 -45.40 -39.78
CA ALA A 145 10.42 -45.84 -41.06
C ALA A 145 11.53 -46.20 -42.07
N ALA A 146 12.57 -45.38 -42.18
CA ALA A 146 13.72 -45.67 -43.05
C ALA A 146 14.44 -46.97 -42.66
N LEU A 147 14.63 -47.22 -41.37
CA LEU A 147 15.20 -48.48 -40.86
C LEU A 147 14.30 -49.69 -41.18
N ALA A 148 12.98 -49.54 -41.07
CA ALA A 148 12.04 -50.61 -41.41
C ALA A 148 12.12 -51.01 -42.89
N VAL A 149 12.19 -50.04 -43.79
CA VAL A 149 12.39 -50.25 -45.23
C VAL A 149 13.70 -51.00 -45.50
N VAL A 150 14.82 -50.54 -44.95
CA VAL A 150 16.13 -51.19 -45.13
C VAL A 150 16.10 -52.64 -44.66
N ARG A 151 15.39 -52.91 -43.57
CA ARG A 151 15.24 -54.26 -43.01
C ARG A 151 14.36 -55.18 -43.87
N GLN A 152 13.41 -54.62 -44.62
CA GLN A 152 12.51 -55.37 -45.52
C GLN A 152 13.11 -55.61 -46.91
N GLY A 153 14.23 -54.97 -47.26
CA GLY A 153 14.88 -55.13 -48.57
C GLY A 153 14.07 -54.53 -49.73
N ALA A 154 13.23 -53.54 -49.45
CA ALA A 154 12.34 -52.93 -50.42
C ALA A 154 13.08 -52.04 -51.44
N GLU A 155 12.54 -51.96 -52.66
CA GLU A 155 13.02 -51.07 -53.72
C GLU A 155 12.88 -49.59 -53.31
N PRO A 156 13.78 -48.68 -53.74
CA PRO A 156 13.87 -47.31 -53.24
C PRO A 156 12.63 -46.43 -53.52
N ALA A 157 11.76 -46.81 -54.46
CA ALA A 157 10.50 -46.10 -54.71
C ALA A 157 9.40 -46.48 -53.69
N GLU A 158 9.23 -47.77 -53.39
CA GLU A 158 8.30 -48.25 -52.35
C GLU A 158 8.72 -47.79 -50.96
N ALA A 159 10.03 -47.69 -50.73
CA ALA A 159 10.62 -47.13 -49.52
C ALA A 159 10.09 -45.73 -49.17
N VAL A 160 10.07 -44.82 -50.15
CA VAL A 160 9.70 -43.41 -49.95
C VAL A 160 8.21 -43.29 -49.65
N GLU A 161 7.37 -44.06 -50.33
CA GLU A 161 5.91 -44.08 -50.10
C GLU A 161 5.57 -44.68 -48.73
N THR A 162 6.29 -45.73 -48.30
CA THR A 162 6.11 -46.35 -46.98
C THR A 162 6.52 -45.39 -45.86
N ILE A 163 7.62 -44.64 -46.03
CA ILE A 163 8.06 -43.62 -45.08
C ILE A 163 7.04 -42.48 -44.98
N ALA A 164 6.50 -42.02 -46.11
CA ALA A 164 5.50 -40.96 -46.14
C ALA A 164 4.20 -41.39 -45.42
N ARG A 165 3.71 -42.61 -45.68
CA ARG A 165 2.50 -43.15 -45.03
C ARG A 165 2.70 -43.37 -43.52
N ALA A 166 3.86 -43.87 -43.11
CA ALA A 166 4.19 -44.00 -41.69
C ALA A 166 4.25 -42.64 -40.97
N HIS A 167 4.65 -41.57 -41.67
CA HIS A 167 4.63 -40.20 -41.15
C HIS A 167 3.21 -39.69 -40.91
N GLU A 168 2.29 -39.94 -41.84
CA GLU A 168 0.87 -39.57 -41.70
C GLU A 168 0.20 -40.35 -40.56
N GLU A 169 0.44 -41.66 -40.47
CA GLU A 169 -0.10 -42.50 -39.41
C GLU A 169 0.42 -42.07 -38.03
N HIS A 170 1.71 -41.76 -37.91
CA HIS A 170 2.27 -41.31 -36.64
C HIS A 170 1.71 -39.95 -36.21
N GLY A 171 1.50 -39.04 -37.17
CA GLY A 171 0.82 -37.76 -36.95
C GLY A 171 -0.63 -37.94 -36.46
N TYR A 172 -1.36 -38.92 -37.01
CA TYR A 172 -2.71 -39.26 -36.55
C TYR A 172 -2.71 -39.82 -35.11
N PHE A 173 -1.78 -40.73 -34.79
CA PHE A 173 -1.68 -41.29 -33.43
C PHE A 173 -1.30 -40.24 -32.37
N GLU A 174 -0.44 -39.28 -32.68
CA GLU A 174 -0.15 -38.17 -31.76
C GLU A 174 -1.39 -37.28 -31.53
N LEU A 175 -2.18 -37.03 -32.58
CA LEU A 175 -3.40 -36.24 -32.50
C LEU A 175 -4.48 -36.95 -31.68
N GLU A 176 -4.63 -38.26 -31.88
CA GLU A 176 -5.53 -39.10 -31.08
C GLU A 176 -5.09 -39.14 -29.60
N ARG A 177 -3.78 -39.22 -29.32
CA ARG A 177 -3.23 -39.16 -27.94
C ARG A 177 -3.51 -37.83 -27.24
N ARG A 178 -3.47 -36.71 -27.96
CA ARG A 178 -3.80 -35.38 -27.42
C ARG A 178 -5.29 -35.19 -27.12
N HIS A 179 -6.17 -35.90 -27.82
CA HIS A 179 -7.62 -35.72 -27.69
C HIS A 179 -8.30 -36.79 -26.83
N ARG A 180 -7.70 -37.97 -26.69
CA ARG A 180 -8.23 -39.00 -25.77
C ARG A 180 -7.85 -38.76 -24.30
N GLY A 181 -6.84 -37.95 -24.00
CA GLY A 181 -6.28 -37.85 -22.64
C GLY A 181 -5.52 -39.12 -22.25
N THR A 182 -4.61 -39.02 -21.29
CA THR A 182 -3.91 -40.21 -20.76
C THR A 182 -4.84 -41.02 -19.85
N GLU A 183 -4.65 -42.34 -19.75
CA GLU A 183 -5.46 -43.19 -18.83
C GLU A 183 -5.39 -42.71 -17.36
N GLU A 184 -4.35 -41.95 -16.99
CA GLU A 184 -4.19 -41.30 -15.69
C GLU A 184 -5.09 -40.07 -15.47
N GLU A 185 -5.56 -39.41 -16.54
CA GLU A 185 -6.50 -38.26 -16.46
C GLU A 185 -7.98 -38.68 -16.45
N ILE A 186 -8.26 -39.95 -16.80
CA ILE A 186 -9.62 -40.50 -16.94
C ILE A 186 -10.06 -41.26 -15.65
N ARG A 187 -9.15 -41.48 -14.70
CA ARG A 187 -9.44 -42.09 -13.38
C ARG A 187 -9.57 -41.05 -12.28
#